data_AF-A0A0P7AQ57-F1
#
_entry.id   AF-A0A0P7AQ57-F1
#
_cell.length_a   1.000
_cell.length_b   1.000
_cell.length_c   1.000
_cell.angle_alpha   90.00
_cell.angle_beta   90.00
_cell.angle_gamma   90.00
#
_symmetry.space_group_name_H-M   'P 1'
#
loop_
_entity.id
_entity.type
_entity.pdbx_description
1 polymer ?
#
loop_
_entity_poly.entity_id
_entity_poly.type
_entity_poly.pdbx_seq_one_letter_code
_entity_poly.pdbx_strand_id
1 'polypeptide(L)'
;MASLFSLLGLFTRSAPAALPTTRLFSTTAAALARTPPKVVAKKPTPKATTRRKHQVTKSENFYRIRTLKQNMFSPAPPPLRMARLRHLRHWTIHRAWQLFRRQQHQEMERERHRMHSGMYNACEELRKTVGPGARGEGYLYRVAMEKKGVWGTQAIPIEYARFQTEFPATEAWNHEWKR
;
A
#
# COMPACT_ATOMS: atom_id res chain seq x y z
N MET A 1 29.78 35.51 67.96
CA MET A 1 31.12 35.85 67.43
C MET A 1 31.45 34.87 66.33
N ALA A 2 32.01 35.40 65.24
CA ALA A 2 32.04 34.84 63.89
C ALA A 2 32.68 33.45 63.71
N SER A 3 32.15 32.69 62.75
CA SER A 3 32.97 32.05 61.70
C SER A 3 32.08 31.70 60.50
N LEU A 4 32.30 32.42 59.40
CA LEU A 4 31.69 32.21 58.09
C LEU A 4 32.52 31.17 57.35
N PHE A 5 32.00 29.95 57.19
CA PHE A 5 32.55 29.00 56.24
C PHE A 5 32.01 29.30 54.84
N SER A 6 32.94 29.71 53.99
CA SER A 6 32.82 29.84 52.54
C SER A 6 32.73 28.47 51.87
N LEU A 7 31.67 28.24 51.09
CA LEU A 7 31.66 27.27 49.99
C LEU A 7 31.01 27.92 48.76
N LEU A 8 31.86 28.66 48.05
CA LEU A 8 31.66 29.03 46.66
C LEU A 8 31.91 27.80 45.78
N GLY A 9 30.99 27.54 44.85
CA GLY A 9 31.30 26.82 43.62
C GLY A 9 30.61 25.48 43.48
N LEU A 10 29.50 25.48 42.73
CA LEU A 10 29.26 24.64 41.54
C LEU A 10 27.83 24.90 41.03
N PHE A 11 27.58 26.10 40.50
CA PHE A 11 26.41 26.32 39.65
C PHE A 11 26.74 25.78 38.26
N THR A 12 26.34 24.55 37.97
CA THR A 12 26.22 24.07 36.60
C THR A 12 24.96 24.70 36.00
N ARG A 13 25.15 25.60 35.03
CA ARG A 13 24.07 26.19 34.25
C ARG A 13 23.49 25.10 33.33
N SER A 14 22.46 24.41 33.79
CA SER A 14 21.60 23.59 32.94
C SER A 14 20.94 24.50 31.89
N ALA A 15 21.21 24.24 30.62
CA ALA A 15 20.49 24.90 29.53
C ALA A 15 19.01 24.44 29.55
N PRO A 16 18.03 25.33 29.37
CA PRO A 16 16.64 24.92 29.31
C PRO A 16 16.44 24.00 28.10
N ALA A 17 15.97 22.78 28.34
CA ALA A 17 15.49 21.91 27.29
C ALA A 17 14.40 22.66 26.51
N ALA A 18 14.63 22.89 25.22
CA ALA A 18 13.66 23.53 24.35
C ALA A 18 12.38 22.69 24.36
N LEU A 19 11.29 23.26 24.89
CA LEU A 19 9.97 22.63 24.82
C LEU A 19 9.61 22.39 23.36
N PRO A 20 9.10 21.19 23.00
CA PRO A 20 8.66 20.94 21.64
C PRO A 20 7.53 21.92 21.31
N THR A 21 7.72 22.74 20.29
CA THR A 21 6.66 23.57 19.71
C THR A 21 5.53 22.65 19.25
N THR A 22 4.49 22.52 20.07
CA THR A 22 3.29 21.78 19.73
C THR A 22 2.51 22.59 18.69
N ARG A 23 2.41 22.07 17.46
CA ARG A 23 1.54 22.62 16.44
C ARG A 23 0.13 22.08 16.68
N LEU A 24 -0.80 22.96 17.06
CA LEU A 24 -2.18 22.62 17.48
C LEU A 24 -3.04 21.87 16.44
N PHE A 25 -2.57 21.64 15.22
CA PHE A 25 -3.35 20.99 14.14
C PHE A 25 -2.58 19.93 13.34
N SER A 26 -1.55 19.32 13.92
CA SER A 26 -0.79 18.25 13.24
C SER A 26 -0.77 16.99 14.07
N THR A 27 -1.32 15.89 13.53
CA THR A 27 -1.30 14.55 14.15
C THR A 27 0.01 13.81 13.89
N THR A 28 1.02 14.47 13.33
CA THR A 28 2.31 13.87 12.98
C THR A 28 3.41 14.48 13.85
N ALA A 29 4.09 13.62 14.61
CA ALA A 29 5.27 14.02 15.37
C ALA A 29 6.32 14.64 14.43
N ALA A 30 6.86 15.81 14.80
CA ALA A 30 7.90 16.47 14.03
C ALA A 30 9.18 15.61 14.06
N ALA A 31 9.42 14.85 13.00
CA ALA A 31 10.69 14.16 12.81
C ALA A 31 11.77 15.21 12.52
N LEU A 32 12.77 15.32 13.41
CA LEU A 32 13.96 16.12 13.17
C LEU A 32 14.65 15.59 11.90
N ALA A 33 14.93 16.50 10.96
CA ALA A 33 15.70 16.16 9.77
C ALA A 33 17.07 15.63 10.20
N ARG A 34 17.42 14.43 9.71
CA ARG A 34 18.70 13.78 10.00
C ARG A 34 19.82 14.62 9.37
N THR A 35 20.50 15.42 10.17
CA THR A 35 21.67 16.18 9.70
C THR A 35 22.78 15.18 9.35
N PRO A 36 23.36 15.24 8.14
CA PRO A 36 24.48 14.38 7.80
C PRO A 36 25.67 14.67 8.75
N PRO A 37 26.45 13.65 9.14
CA PRO A 37 27.57 13.85 10.05
C PRO A 37 28.58 14.83 9.43
N LYS A 38 28.91 15.88 10.19
CA LYS A 38 29.94 16.86 9.81
C LYS A 38 31.29 16.16 9.81
N VAL A 39 31.88 15.98 8.63
CA VAL A 39 33.19 15.35 8.46
C VAL A 39 34.24 16.23 9.14
N VAL A 40 34.87 15.70 10.19
CA VAL A 40 35.96 16.39 10.90
C VAL A 40 37.17 16.44 9.97
N ALA A 41 37.61 17.65 9.62
CA ALA A 41 38.77 17.87 8.77
C ALA A 41 40.04 17.35 9.46
N LYS A 42 40.63 16.27 8.96
CA LYS A 42 41.97 15.80 9.36
C LYS A 42 43.05 16.64 8.68
N LYS A 43 44.03 17.10 9.45
CA LYS A 43 45.24 17.81 9.00
C LYS A 43 46.02 16.99 7.96
N PRO A 44 46.74 17.64 7.01
CA PRO A 44 47.41 16.96 5.91
C PRO A 44 48.72 16.30 6.37
N THR A 45 48.86 15.00 6.12
CA THR A 45 50.12 14.26 6.18
C THR A 45 50.70 14.09 4.75
N PRO A 46 52.04 13.98 4.60
CA PRO A 46 52.69 14.05 3.30
C PRO A 46 52.39 12.81 2.44
N LYS A 47 52.34 13.06 1.12
CA LYS A 47 51.92 12.16 0.05
C LYS A 47 52.69 10.82 0.08
N ALA A 48 52.05 9.77 0.62
CA ALA A 48 52.41 8.41 0.29
C ALA A 48 51.96 8.11 -1.16
N THR A 49 52.88 7.58 -1.96
CA THR A 49 52.63 7.16 -3.34
C THR A 49 51.45 6.19 -3.40
N THR A 50 50.39 6.63 -4.08
CA THR A 50 49.21 5.82 -4.31
C THR A 50 49.58 4.57 -5.11
N ARG A 51 49.63 3.42 -4.44
CA ARG A 51 49.62 2.09 -5.09
C ARG A 51 48.47 2.08 -6.09
N ARG A 52 48.80 1.95 -7.38
CA ARG A 52 47.82 1.84 -8.47
C ARG A 52 46.98 0.58 -8.21
N LYS A 53 45.77 0.76 -7.66
CA LYS A 53 44.76 -0.30 -7.52
C LYS A 53 44.54 -0.90 -8.91
N HIS A 54 44.66 -2.21 -9.03
CA HIS A 54 44.35 -2.95 -10.25
C HIS A 54 42.98 -2.50 -10.79
N GLN A 55 42.98 -1.98 -12.02
CA GLN A 55 41.78 -1.54 -12.69
C GLN A 55 41.05 -2.82 -13.12
N VAL A 56 40.02 -3.23 -12.36
CA VAL A 56 39.20 -4.39 -12.69
C VAL A 56 38.65 -4.17 -14.10
N THR A 57 38.91 -5.11 -15.01
CA THR A 57 38.42 -5.07 -16.39
C THR A 57 36.90 -4.97 -16.34
N LYS A 58 36.37 -3.87 -16.89
CA LYS A 58 34.94 -3.67 -16.99
C LYS A 58 34.39 -4.75 -17.91
N SER A 59 33.41 -5.51 -17.44
CA SER A 59 32.67 -6.42 -18.30
C SER A 59 32.01 -5.65 -19.45
N GLU A 60 31.76 -6.32 -20.57
CA GLU A 60 31.09 -5.75 -21.75
C GLU A 60 29.79 -5.02 -21.40
N ASN A 61 29.04 -5.56 -20.42
CA ASN A 61 27.75 -5.02 -19.95
C ASN A 61 27.85 -3.99 -18.83
N PHE A 62 29.04 -3.56 -18.42
CA PHE A 62 29.24 -2.68 -17.27
C PHE A 62 28.42 -1.37 -17.36
N TYR A 63 28.39 -0.75 -18.53
CA TYR A 63 27.63 0.50 -18.74
C TYR A 63 26.11 0.26 -18.70
N ARG A 64 25.62 -0.85 -19.26
CA ARG A 64 24.20 -1.24 -19.19
C ARG A 64 23.77 -1.47 -17.74
N ILE A 65 24.56 -2.24 -16.98
CA ILE A 65 24.31 -2.50 -15.56
C ILE A 65 24.38 -1.21 -14.74
N ARG A 66 25.30 -0.30 -15.07
CA ARG A 66 25.40 1.01 -14.41
C ARG A 66 24.17 1.86 -14.65
N THR A 67 23.68 1.96 -15.89
CA THR A 67 22.47 2.70 -16.23
C THR A 67 21.24 2.11 -15.56
N LEU A 68 21.11 0.77 -15.56
CA LEU A 68 20.04 0.08 -14.83
C LEU A 68 20.09 0.41 -13.33
N LYS A 69 21.26 0.31 -12.70
CA LYS A 69 21.44 0.67 -11.29
C LYS A 69 21.11 2.14 -11.02
N GLN A 70 21.54 3.03 -11.91
CA GLN A 70 21.27 4.46 -11.78
C GLN A 70 19.77 4.78 -11.91
N ASN A 71 19.07 4.14 -12.85
CA ASN A 71 17.63 4.35 -13.05
C ASN A 71 16.78 3.72 -11.95
N MET A 72 17.17 2.53 -11.46
CA MET A 72 16.44 1.84 -10.38
C MET A 72 16.60 2.52 -9.03
N PHE A 73 17.77 3.10 -8.75
CA PHE A 73 18.12 3.66 -7.43
C PHE A 73 18.31 5.18 -7.47
N SER A 74 17.61 5.86 -8.36
CA SER A 74 17.57 7.32 -8.36
C SER A 74 16.89 7.83 -7.08
N PRO A 75 17.48 8.82 -6.38
CA PRO A 75 16.88 9.35 -5.15
C PRO A 75 15.51 9.96 -5.45
N ALA A 76 14.53 9.63 -4.61
CA ALA A 76 13.19 10.19 -4.74
C ALA A 76 13.21 11.73 -4.62
N PRO A 77 12.32 12.43 -5.34
CA PRO A 77 12.13 13.87 -5.15
C PRO A 77 11.83 14.21 -3.68
N PRO A 78 12.18 15.43 -3.23
CA PRO A 78 11.87 15.85 -1.86
C PRO A 78 10.37 15.84 -1.61
N PRO A 79 9.93 15.66 -0.35
CA PRO A 79 8.52 15.61 -0.01
C PRO A 79 7.81 16.94 -0.34
N LEU A 80 6.58 16.82 -0.84
CA LEU A 80 5.79 17.96 -1.29
C LEU A 80 5.43 18.90 -0.12
N ARG A 81 5.76 20.18 -0.27
CA ARG A 81 5.38 21.24 0.67
C ARG A 81 4.22 22.05 0.11
N MET A 82 3.10 22.11 0.84
CA MET A 82 1.92 22.86 0.43
C MET A 82 1.68 24.06 1.35
N ALA A 83 1.27 25.19 0.77
CA ALA A 83 0.72 26.31 1.54
C ALA A 83 -0.63 25.93 2.19
N ARG A 84 -1.03 26.65 3.24
CA ARG A 84 -2.22 26.32 4.05
C ARG A 84 -3.50 26.09 3.22
N LEU A 85 -3.86 27.01 2.33
CA LEU A 85 -5.06 26.87 1.49
C LEU A 85 -4.99 25.69 0.52
N ARG A 86 -3.80 25.36 0.01
CA ARG A 86 -3.59 24.18 -0.86
C ARG A 86 -3.71 22.89 -0.06
N HIS A 87 -3.16 22.87 1.16
CA HIS A 87 -3.27 21.73 2.06
C HIS A 87 -4.72 21.46 2.46
N LEU A 88 -5.50 22.49 2.80
CA LEU A 88 -6.93 22.34 3.14
C LEU A 88 -7.76 21.84 1.96
N ARG A 89 -7.53 22.35 0.74
CA ARG A 89 -8.17 21.83 -0.48
C ARG A 89 -7.85 20.35 -0.69
N HIS A 90 -6.57 19.98 -0.58
CA HIS A 90 -6.14 18.58 -0.71
C HIS A 90 -6.78 17.68 0.36
N TRP A 91 -6.81 18.13 1.61
CA TRP A 91 -7.41 17.39 2.72
C TRP A 91 -8.90 17.13 2.50
N THR A 92 -9.63 18.14 2.02
CA THR A 92 -11.07 18.04 1.76
C THR A 92 -11.36 17.04 0.65
N ILE A 93 -10.62 17.12 -0.48
CA ILE A 93 -10.75 16.17 -1.60
C ILE A 93 -10.41 14.75 -1.13
N HIS A 94 -9.32 14.59 -0.38
CA HIS A 94 -8.92 13.29 0.15
C HIS A 94 -9.99 12.69 1.06
N ARG A 95 -10.58 13.50 1.95
CA ARG A 95 -11.63 13.04 2.85
C ARG A 95 -12.92 12.67 2.11
N ALA A 96 -13.32 13.48 1.13
CA ALA A 96 -14.46 13.18 0.26
C ALA A 96 -14.24 11.87 -0.50
N TRP A 97 -13.04 11.64 -1.04
CA TRP A 97 -12.69 10.39 -1.72
C TRP A 97 -12.72 9.17 -0.79
N GLN A 98 -12.24 9.30 0.45
CA GLN A 98 -12.35 8.23 1.44
C GLN A 98 -13.81 7.88 1.76
N LEU A 99 -14.67 8.90 1.89
CA LEU A 99 -16.09 8.71 2.16
C LEU A 99 -16.79 8.04 0.97
N PHE A 100 -16.52 8.50 -0.25
CA PHE A 100 -17.03 7.90 -1.47
C PHE A 100 -16.63 6.42 -1.58
N ARG A 101 -15.34 6.08 -1.40
CA ARG A 101 -14.89 4.68 -1.41
C ARG A 101 -15.60 3.83 -0.37
N ARG A 102 -15.81 4.36 0.85
CA ARG A 102 -16.55 3.66 1.90
C ARG A 102 -17.99 3.37 1.47
N GLN A 103 -18.66 4.33 0.84
CA GLN A 103 -20.02 4.13 0.32
C GLN A 103 -20.04 3.04 -0.76
N GLN A 104 -19.11 3.08 -1.71
CA GLN A 104 -18.99 2.05 -2.76
C GLN A 104 -18.76 0.64 -2.19
N HIS A 105 -17.88 0.51 -1.18
CA HIS A 105 -17.69 -0.76 -0.49
C HIS A 105 -18.96 -1.25 0.20
N GLN A 106 -19.67 -0.36 0.91
CA GLN A 106 -20.92 -0.69 1.59
C GLN A 106 -22.02 -1.11 0.61
N GLU A 107 -22.11 -0.48 -0.56
CA GLU A 107 -23.05 -0.84 -1.62
C GLU A 107 -22.75 -2.24 -2.17
N MET A 108 -21.48 -2.52 -2.49
CA MET A 108 -21.06 -3.84 -2.95
C MET A 108 -21.28 -4.92 -1.90
N GLU A 109 -21.02 -4.64 -0.62
CA GLU A 109 -21.28 -5.57 0.49
C GLU A 109 -22.78 -5.83 0.67
N ARG A 110 -23.61 -4.78 0.59
CA ARG A 110 -25.06 -4.90 0.67
C ARG A 110 -25.60 -5.75 -0.48
N GLU A 111 -25.11 -5.53 -1.69
CA GLU A 111 -25.52 -6.31 -2.85
C GLU A 111 -25.09 -7.77 -2.74
N ARG A 112 -23.87 -8.02 -2.26
CA ARG A 112 -23.41 -9.39 -1.94
C ARG A 112 -24.29 -10.06 -0.90
N HIS A 113 -24.66 -9.35 0.18
CA HIS A 113 -25.57 -9.87 1.20
C HIS A 113 -26.96 -10.15 0.63
N ARG A 114 -27.49 -9.28 -0.26
CA ARG A 114 -28.76 -9.49 -0.94
C ARG A 114 -28.73 -10.75 -1.80
N MET A 115 -27.71 -10.92 -2.63
CA MET A 115 -27.53 -12.13 -3.46
C MET A 115 -27.40 -13.38 -2.59
N HIS A 116 -26.58 -13.33 -1.54
CA HIS A 116 -26.39 -14.44 -0.60
C HIS A 116 -27.71 -14.83 0.10
N SER A 117 -28.47 -13.84 0.59
CA SER A 117 -29.77 -14.09 1.23
C SER A 117 -30.76 -14.73 0.25
N GLY A 118 -30.81 -14.26 -1.00
CA GLY A 118 -31.66 -14.86 -2.03
C GLY A 118 -31.26 -16.31 -2.34
N MET A 119 -29.95 -16.57 -2.49
CA MET A 119 -29.43 -17.92 -2.70
C MET A 119 -29.74 -18.85 -1.51
N TYR A 120 -29.57 -18.35 -0.28
CA TYR A 120 -29.86 -19.09 0.95
C TYR A 120 -31.33 -19.49 1.02
N ASN A 121 -32.25 -18.53 0.85
CA ASN A 121 -33.69 -18.80 0.87
C ASN A 121 -34.10 -19.83 -0.19
N ALA A 122 -33.56 -19.71 -1.41
CA ALA A 122 -33.83 -20.67 -2.48
C ALA A 122 -33.33 -22.08 -2.14
N CYS A 123 -32.16 -22.20 -1.50
CA CYS A 123 -31.61 -23.48 -1.07
C CYS A 123 -32.41 -24.10 0.09
N GLU A 124 -32.88 -23.28 1.03
CA GLU A 124 -33.74 -23.74 2.13
C GLU A 124 -35.08 -24.26 1.62
N GLU A 125 -35.69 -23.60 0.63
CA GLU A 125 -36.89 -24.12 -0.02
C GLU A 125 -36.59 -25.43 -0.77
N LEU A 126 -35.50 -25.49 -1.54
CA LEU A 126 -35.08 -26.71 -2.26
C LEU A 126 -34.84 -27.90 -1.32
N ARG A 127 -34.39 -27.63 -0.09
CA ARG A 127 -34.17 -28.67 0.93
C ARG A 127 -35.46 -29.33 1.39
N LYS A 128 -36.54 -28.56 1.49
CA LYS A 128 -37.89 -29.03 1.88
C LYS A 128 -38.69 -29.57 0.69
N THR A 129 -38.32 -29.21 -0.53
CA THR A 129 -39.02 -29.72 -1.72
C THR A 129 -38.82 -31.22 -1.89
N VAL A 130 -39.92 -31.91 -2.18
CA VAL A 130 -39.90 -33.28 -2.70
C VAL A 130 -39.70 -33.20 -4.21
N GLY A 131 -38.66 -33.86 -4.71
CA GLY A 131 -38.18 -33.70 -6.09
C GLY A 131 -39.02 -34.45 -7.13
N PRO A 132 -38.91 -34.08 -8.41
CA PRO A 132 -39.82 -34.55 -9.46
C PRO A 132 -39.80 -36.08 -9.61
N GLY A 133 -40.99 -36.70 -9.60
CA GLY A 133 -41.17 -38.15 -9.70
C GLY A 133 -40.99 -38.85 -8.34
N ALA A 134 -40.26 -39.97 -8.33
CA ALA A 134 -40.07 -40.82 -7.14
C ALA A 134 -38.85 -40.43 -6.28
N ARG A 135 -38.32 -39.22 -6.43
CA ARG A 135 -37.13 -38.77 -5.69
C ARG A 135 -37.56 -38.23 -4.32
N GLY A 136 -36.92 -38.72 -3.27
CA GLY A 136 -37.19 -38.26 -1.90
C GLY A 136 -36.86 -36.79 -1.65
N GLU A 137 -37.34 -36.27 -0.53
CA GLU A 137 -37.12 -34.90 -0.07
C GLU A 137 -35.63 -34.51 -0.06
N GLY A 138 -35.35 -33.27 -0.46
CA GLY A 138 -34.02 -32.68 -0.44
C GLY A 138 -33.02 -33.32 -1.40
N TYR A 139 -33.46 -34.17 -2.34
CA TYR A 139 -32.58 -34.76 -3.36
C TYR A 139 -31.89 -33.69 -4.21
N LEU A 140 -32.65 -32.71 -4.72
CA LEU A 140 -32.12 -31.63 -5.53
C LEU A 140 -31.14 -30.75 -4.74
N TYR A 141 -31.41 -30.51 -3.45
CA TYR A 141 -30.49 -29.78 -2.58
C TYR A 141 -29.14 -30.49 -2.42
N ARG A 142 -29.15 -31.81 -2.20
CA ARG A 142 -27.91 -32.61 -2.10
C ARG A 142 -27.08 -32.53 -3.39
N VAL A 143 -27.75 -32.64 -4.55
CA VAL A 143 -27.09 -32.53 -5.87
C VAL A 143 -26.53 -31.12 -6.09
N ALA A 144 -27.28 -30.06 -5.78
CA ALA A 144 -26.83 -28.68 -5.95
C ALA A 144 -25.64 -28.31 -5.06
N MET A 145 -25.49 -28.97 -3.91
CA MET A 145 -24.37 -28.73 -2.99
C MET A 145 -23.06 -29.44 -3.41
N GLU A 146 -23.10 -30.34 -4.38
CA GLU A 146 -21.89 -30.98 -4.91
C GLU A 146 -20.93 -29.94 -5.51
N LYS A 147 -19.64 -30.05 -5.19
CA LYS A 147 -18.58 -29.13 -5.69
C LYS A 147 -17.77 -29.74 -6.84
N LYS A 148 -18.39 -30.60 -7.65
CA LYS A 148 -17.75 -31.24 -8.80
C LYS A 148 -17.32 -30.18 -9.81
N GLY A 149 -16.03 -30.19 -10.21
CA GLY A 149 -15.49 -29.27 -11.21
C GLY A 149 -15.24 -27.83 -10.74
N VAL A 150 -15.63 -27.45 -9.51
CA VAL A 150 -15.50 -26.07 -9.00
C VAL A 150 -14.05 -25.69 -8.69
N TRP A 151 -13.23 -26.65 -8.26
CA TRP A 151 -11.83 -26.41 -7.86
C TRP A 151 -10.82 -26.83 -8.94
N GLY A 152 -11.28 -27.20 -10.13
CA GLY A 152 -10.43 -27.64 -11.23
C GLY A 152 -9.91 -26.49 -12.10
N THR A 153 -9.00 -26.81 -13.02
CA THR A 153 -8.44 -25.84 -13.99
C THR A 153 -9.51 -25.27 -14.93
N GLN A 154 -10.57 -26.04 -15.20
CA GLN A 154 -11.68 -25.68 -16.10
C GLN A 154 -12.93 -25.20 -15.34
N ALA A 155 -12.79 -24.73 -14.10
CA ALA A 155 -13.93 -24.29 -13.28
C ALA A 155 -14.64 -23.04 -13.84
N ILE A 156 -13.88 -22.10 -14.41
CA ILE A 156 -14.40 -20.87 -15.02
C ILE A 156 -13.95 -20.85 -16.49
N PRO A 157 -14.88 -20.78 -17.46
CA PRO A 157 -14.52 -20.66 -18.87
C PRO A 157 -13.67 -19.41 -19.13
N ILE A 158 -12.52 -19.57 -19.80
CA ILE A 158 -11.59 -18.47 -20.09
C ILE A 158 -12.21 -17.36 -20.94
N GLU A 159 -13.21 -17.70 -21.76
CA GLU A 159 -13.96 -16.75 -22.58
C GLU A 159 -14.80 -15.78 -21.73
N TYR A 160 -15.26 -16.21 -20.57
CA TYR A 160 -16.03 -15.38 -19.64
C TYR A 160 -15.14 -14.56 -18.71
N ALA A 161 -13.93 -15.03 -18.40
CA ALA A 161 -12.98 -14.35 -17.51
C ALA A 161 -12.33 -13.09 -18.14
N ARG A 162 -12.89 -12.53 -19.20
CA ARG A 162 -12.41 -11.33 -19.88
C ARG A 162 -12.64 -10.09 -19.02
N PHE A 163 -11.60 -9.27 -18.83
CA PHE A 163 -11.69 -8.01 -18.12
C PHE A 163 -12.43 -6.95 -18.94
N GLN A 164 -13.06 -6.00 -18.24
CA GLN A 164 -13.64 -4.82 -18.87
C GLN A 164 -12.53 -3.92 -19.42
N THR A 165 -12.73 -3.41 -20.64
CA THR A 165 -11.81 -2.49 -21.32
C THR A 165 -12.44 -1.10 -21.40
N GLU A 166 -11.60 -0.05 -21.45
CA GLU A 166 -12.06 1.35 -21.55
C GLU A 166 -12.82 1.63 -22.86
N PHE A 167 -12.41 0.98 -23.96
CA PHE A 167 -13.06 1.06 -25.26
C PHE A 167 -13.48 -0.33 -25.72
N PRO A 168 -14.62 -0.46 -26.43
CA PRO A 168 -15.04 -1.73 -26.99
C PRO A 168 -14.08 -2.18 -28.10
N ALA A 169 -14.07 -3.48 -28.38
CA ALA A 169 -13.42 -4.03 -29.56
C ALA A 169 -14.15 -3.61 -30.85
N THR A 170 -13.48 -3.74 -32.00
CA THR A 170 -14.08 -3.49 -33.32
C THR A 170 -15.37 -4.29 -33.51
N GLU A 171 -15.36 -5.54 -33.06
CA GLU A 171 -16.54 -6.38 -32.93
C GLU A 171 -16.81 -6.61 -31.44
N ALA A 172 -17.86 -5.98 -30.91
CA ALA A 172 -18.16 -6.03 -29.47
C ALA A 172 -18.69 -7.41 -29.03
N TRP A 173 -19.42 -8.09 -29.90
CA TRP A 173 -20.05 -9.38 -29.62
C TRP A 173 -20.17 -10.22 -30.88
N ASN A 174 -19.72 -11.48 -30.81
CA ASN A 174 -19.84 -12.43 -31.91
C ASN A 174 -21.25 -13.05 -31.91
N HIS A 175 -22.08 -12.61 -32.86
CA HIS A 175 -23.46 -13.11 -33.03
C HIS A 175 -23.51 -14.41 -33.84
N GLU A 176 -22.42 -14.78 -34.52
CA GLU A 176 -22.32 -15.95 -35.38
C GLU A 176 -21.75 -17.18 -34.65
N TRP A 177 -21.60 -17.11 -33.32
CA TRP A 177 -21.09 -18.22 -32.52
C TRP A 177 -21.91 -19.50 -32.73
N LYS A 178 -21.22 -20.61 -33.02
CA LYS A 178 -21.81 -21.94 -33.21
C LYS A 178 -21.24 -22.91 -32.17
N ARG A 179 -22.10 -23.82 -31.69
CA ARG A 179 -21.80 -24.84 -30.67
C ARG A 179 -21.00 -26.00 -31.24
#